data_AF-A0A895XHM7-F1
#
_entry.id   AF-A0A895XHM7-F1
#
_cell.length_a   1.000
_cell.length_b   1.000
_cell.length_c   1.000
_cell.angle_alpha   90.00
_cell.angle_beta   90.00
_cell.angle_gamma   90.00
#
_symmetry.space_group_name_H-M   'P 1'
#
loop_
_entity.id
_entity.type
_entity.pdbx_description
1 polymer ?
#
loop_
_entity_poly.entity_id
_entity_poly.type
_entity_poly.pdbx_seq_one_letter_code
_entity_poly.pdbx_strand_id
1 'polypeptide(L)'
;MTAHEATGSDDHHDETDDDVRLPWQLWAAIGLICAQAVALIGLGLIMALKTVTGEAQFLSAAIGEIVVVLGVATLLLYLAKRLRGRHASARGLSVFMGLLWLPIGWFLHQAGLTDWTFVAWAIAVTQTVLLVVAPTREALGVETRLPMAADIDEEPDSETPKG
;
A
#
# COMPACT_ATOMS: atom_id res chain seq x y z
N MET A 1 18.31 -32.37 -57.57
CA MET A 1 19.43 -33.00 -56.85
C MET A 1 20.34 -31.86 -56.44
N THR A 2 20.37 -31.33 -55.23
CA THR A 2 20.25 -31.82 -53.83
C THR A 2 19.42 -30.79 -53.04
N ALA A 3 18.39 -31.04 -52.23
CA ALA A 3 18.16 -32.01 -51.16
C ALA A 3 19.29 -32.06 -50.12
N HIS A 4 19.15 -31.29 -49.02
CA HIS A 4 19.36 -31.70 -47.62
C HIS A 4 19.36 -30.48 -46.67
N GLU A 5 18.52 -30.58 -45.61
CA GLU A 5 18.76 -30.28 -44.18
C GLU A 5 19.39 -28.92 -43.76
N ALA A 6 19.06 -28.28 -42.65
CA ALA A 6 18.30 -28.63 -41.44
C ALA A 6 17.93 -27.27 -40.78
N THR A 7 16.67 -27.02 -40.40
CA THR A 7 16.16 -27.19 -39.01
C THR A 7 17.20 -26.85 -37.93
N GLY A 8 17.04 -25.69 -37.31
CA GLY A 8 17.83 -25.17 -36.19
C GLY A 8 17.94 -23.66 -36.35
N SER A 9 17.28 -22.82 -35.59
CA SER A 9 17.04 -22.85 -34.16
C SER A 9 15.61 -22.39 -33.93
N ASP A 10 14.77 -23.27 -33.40
CA ASP A 10 13.66 -22.84 -32.55
C ASP A 10 14.34 -22.08 -31.41
N ASP A 11 14.47 -20.77 -31.57
CA ASP A 11 14.68 -19.87 -30.45
C ASP A 11 13.38 -19.92 -29.64
N HIS A 12 13.26 -21.00 -28.86
CA HIS A 12 12.71 -20.96 -27.53
C HIS A 12 13.48 -19.86 -26.78
N HIS A 13 13.11 -18.60 -27.04
CA HIS A 13 12.90 -17.71 -25.91
C HIS A 13 11.85 -18.39 -25.05
N ASP A 14 12.38 -19.23 -24.17
CA ASP A 14 11.99 -19.31 -22.78
C ASP A 14 11.89 -17.85 -22.31
N GLU A 15 10.81 -17.16 -22.73
CA GLU A 15 10.10 -16.26 -21.86
C GLU A 15 9.75 -17.16 -20.69
N THR A 16 10.73 -17.31 -19.80
CA THR A 16 10.50 -17.58 -18.41
C THR A 16 9.29 -16.74 -18.11
N ASP A 17 8.18 -17.42 -17.85
CA ASP A 17 7.09 -16.91 -17.05
C ASP A 17 7.78 -16.29 -15.83
N ASP A 18 8.23 -15.04 -15.97
CA ASP A 18 8.35 -14.04 -14.95
C ASP A 18 6.89 -13.71 -14.62
N ASP A 19 6.21 -14.77 -14.16
CA ASP A 19 5.19 -14.84 -13.17
C ASP A 19 5.31 -13.53 -12.42
N VAL A 20 4.50 -12.54 -12.82
CA VAL A 20 4.52 -11.16 -12.31
C VAL A 20 4.00 -11.25 -10.88
N ARG A 21 4.80 -11.91 -10.05
CA ARG A 21 4.56 -12.23 -8.66
C ARG A 21 4.61 -10.88 -8.01
N LEU A 22 3.43 -10.44 -7.58
CA LEU A 22 3.28 -9.25 -6.77
C LEU A 22 4.39 -9.29 -5.70
N PRO A 23 5.26 -8.27 -5.65
CA PRO A 23 6.42 -8.27 -4.76
C PRO A 23 5.94 -8.66 -3.36
N TRP A 24 6.63 -9.61 -2.72
CA TRP A 24 6.18 -10.21 -1.46
C TRP A 24 5.90 -9.14 -0.38
N GLN A 25 6.60 -7.99 -0.47
CA GLN A 25 6.39 -6.82 0.36
C GLN A 25 4.96 -6.25 0.23
N LEU A 26 4.38 -6.26 -0.97
CA LEU A 26 3.01 -5.84 -1.19
C LEU A 26 2.02 -6.82 -0.56
N TRP A 27 2.29 -8.13 -0.68
CA TRP A 27 1.49 -9.15 0.01
C TRP A 27 1.56 -9.01 1.53
N ALA A 28 2.75 -8.72 2.08
CA ALA A 28 2.92 -8.45 3.50
C ALA A 28 2.14 -7.18 3.93
N ALA A 29 2.16 -6.11 3.13
CA ALA A 29 1.39 -4.89 3.40
C ALA A 29 -0.12 -5.16 3.39
N ILE A 30 -0.61 -5.90 2.38
CA ILE A 30 -2.04 -6.27 2.29
C ILE A 30 -2.42 -7.15 3.49
N GLY A 31 -1.58 -8.11 3.85
CA GLY A 31 -1.78 -8.96 5.03
C GLY A 31 -1.88 -8.13 6.32
N LEU A 32 -0.99 -7.15 6.49
CA LEU A 32 -0.98 -6.26 7.66
C LEU A 32 -2.25 -5.39 7.72
N ILE A 33 -2.67 -4.80 6.60
CA ILE A 33 -3.90 -3.99 6.53
C ILE A 33 -5.13 -4.86 6.83
N CYS A 34 -5.20 -6.07 6.28
CA CYS A 34 -6.27 -7.02 6.59
C CYS A 34 -6.27 -7.39 8.07
N ALA A 35 -5.10 -7.65 8.67
CA ALA A 35 -4.99 -7.96 10.09
C ALA A 35 -5.48 -6.79 10.96
N GLN A 36 -5.13 -5.55 10.64
CA GLN A 36 -5.64 -4.35 11.33
C GLN A 36 -7.16 -4.22 11.19
N ALA A 37 -7.71 -4.44 9.99
CA ALA A 37 -9.14 -4.38 9.78
C ALA A 37 -9.88 -5.42 10.63
N VAL A 38 -9.37 -6.65 10.68
CA VAL A 38 -9.93 -7.72 11.54
C VAL A 38 -9.84 -7.35 13.02
N ALA A 39 -8.70 -6.80 13.46
CA ALA A 39 -8.53 -6.36 14.83
C ALA A 39 -9.53 -5.25 15.22
N LEU A 40 -9.75 -4.27 14.34
CA LEU A 40 -10.72 -3.19 14.56
C LEU A 40 -12.17 -3.69 14.55
N ILE A 41 -12.50 -4.65 13.67
CA ILE A 41 -13.82 -5.30 13.71
C ILE A 41 -14.00 -6.02 15.05
N GLY A 42 -13.01 -6.78 15.51
CA GLY A 42 -13.05 -7.44 16.81
C GLY A 42 -13.22 -6.45 17.96
N LEU A 43 -12.47 -5.34 17.95
CA LEU A 43 -12.59 -4.27 18.94
C LEU A 43 -13.99 -3.64 18.93
N GLY A 44 -14.53 -3.34 17.74
CA GLY A 44 -15.89 -2.82 17.58
C GLY A 44 -16.95 -3.79 18.11
N LEU A 45 -16.80 -5.10 17.90
CA LEU A 45 -17.69 -6.11 18.48
C LEU A 45 -17.59 -6.14 20.02
N ILE A 46 -16.38 -6.08 20.59
CA ILE A 46 -16.19 -6.06 22.04
C ILE A 46 -16.83 -4.80 22.64
N MET A 47 -16.66 -3.64 22.00
CA MET A 47 -17.31 -2.39 22.43
C MET A 47 -18.83 -2.47 22.35
N ALA A 48 -19.37 -3.07 21.28
CA ALA A 48 -20.81 -3.31 21.14
C ALA A 48 -21.32 -4.21 22.26
N LEU A 49 -20.61 -5.29 22.59
CA LEU A 49 -20.95 -6.17 23.71
C LEU A 49 -20.94 -5.42 25.05
N LYS A 50 -19.90 -4.64 25.32
CA LYS A 50 -19.81 -3.81 26.55
C LYS A 50 -20.91 -2.78 26.67
N THR A 51 -21.35 -2.24 25.54
CA THR A 51 -22.48 -1.30 25.47
C THR A 51 -23.79 -2.01 25.83
N VAL A 52 -23.99 -3.24 25.33
CA VAL A 52 -25.17 -4.05 25.64
C VAL A 52 -25.18 -4.55 27.08
N THR A 53 -24.02 -4.84 27.68
CA THR A 53 -23.90 -5.26 29.09
C THR A 53 -24.04 -4.11 30.09
N GLY A 54 -24.26 -2.88 29.63
CA GLY A 54 -24.52 -1.72 30.50
C GLY A 54 -23.29 -1.12 31.19
N GLU A 55 -22.08 -1.45 30.74
CA GLU A 55 -20.85 -0.83 31.25
C GLU A 55 -20.61 0.58 30.68
N ALA A 56 -21.37 0.98 29.66
CA ALA A 56 -21.23 2.29 29.03
C ALA A 56 -21.92 3.39 29.84
N GLN A 57 -21.15 4.39 30.28
CA GLN A 57 -21.66 5.56 31.02
C GLN A 57 -22.59 6.45 30.17
N PHE A 58 -22.37 6.51 28.85
CA PHE A 58 -23.17 7.29 27.91
C PHE A 58 -23.41 6.53 26.60
N LEU A 59 -24.68 6.17 26.33
CA LEU A 59 -25.06 5.38 25.16
C LEU A 59 -24.76 6.08 23.82
N SER A 60 -24.96 7.40 23.75
CA SER A 60 -24.71 8.18 22.54
C SER A 60 -23.22 8.24 22.17
N ALA A 61 -22.35 8.37 23.16
CA ALA A 61 -20.90 8.35 22.96
C ALA A 61 -20.41 6.97 22.50
N ALA A 62 -20.91 5.91 23.13
CA ALA A 62 -20.55 4.53 22.78
C ALA A 62 -20.94 4.16 21.34
N ILE A 63 -22.13 4.56 20.88
CA ILE A 63 -22.56 4.34 19.49
C ILE A 63 -21.66 5.10 18.52
N GLY A 64 -21.30 6.35 18.82
CA GLY A 64 -20.40 7.15 18.00
C GLY A 64 -19.03 6.48 17.83
N GLU A 65 -18.47 5.97 18.92
CA GLU A 65 -17.19 5.26 18.92
C GLU A 65 -17.24 3.99 18.05
N ILE A 66 -18.28 3.16 18.21
CA ILE A 66 -18.48 1.94 17.42
C ILE A 66 -18.57 2.25 15.92
N VAL A 67 -19.34 3.29 15.55
CA VAL A 67 -19.50 3.70 14.15
C VAL A 67 -18.18 4.17 13.56
N VAL A 68 -17.38 4.95 14.31
CA VAL A 68 -16.07 5.40 13.87
C VAL A 68 -15.11 4.21 13.69
N VAL A 69 -15.04 3.30 14.66
CA VAL A 69 -14.17 2.11 14.60
C VAL A 69 -14.52 1.24 13.38
N LEU A 70 -15.81 0.96 13.17
CA LEU A 70 -16.26 0.19 12.01
C LEU A 70 -16.06 0.94 10.69
N GLY A 71 -16.24 2.27 10.69
CA GLY A 71 -15.92 3.13 9.55
C GLY A 71 -14.46 3.05 9.14
N VAL A 72 -13.54 3.10 10.10
CA VAL A 72 -12.10 2.92 9.84
C VAL A 72 -11.80 1.51 9.35
N ALA A 73 -12.40 0.47 9.94
CA ALA A 73 -12.20 -0.91 9.51
C ALA A 73 -12.66 -1.15 8.07
N THR A 74 -13.83 -0.63 7.70
CA THR A 74 -14.36 -0.72 6.33
C THR A 74 -13.49 0.05 5.34
N LEU A 75 -12.97 1.22 5.74
CA LEU A 75 -12.02 1.98 4.93
C LEU A 75 -10.71 1.20 4.68
N LEU A 76 -10.19 0.51 5.69
CA LEU A 76 -9.00 -0.35 5.54
C LEU A 76 -9.26 -1.52 4.60
N LEU A 77 -10.42 -2.18 4.69
CA LEU A 77 -10.80 -3.24 3.75
C LEU A 77 -10.94 -2.70 2.32
N TYR A 78 -11.50 -1.50 2.16
CA TYR A 78 -11.56 -0.83 0.86
C TYR A 78 -10.15 -0.56 0.31
N LEU A 79 -9.23 -0.13 1.18
CA LEU A 79 -7.82 0.08 0.83
C LEU A 79 -7.12 -1.20 0.42
N ALA A 80 -7.32 -2.31 1.15
CA ALA A 80 -6.78 -3.61 0.80
C ALA A 80 -7.28 -4.07 -0.58
N LYS A 81 -8.57 -3.87 -0.87
CA LYS A 81 -9.16 -4.11 -2.20
C LYS A 81 -8.53 -3.23 -3.29
N ARG A 82 -8.34 -1.93 -3.02
CA ARG A 82 -7.72 -1.01 -3.99
C ARG A 82 -6.22 -1.27 -4.21
N LEU A 83 -5.47 -1.67 -3.18
CA LEU A 83 -4.07 -2.06 -3.29
C LEU A 83 -3.93 -3.29 -4.19
N ARG A 84 -4.87 -4.24 -4.09
CA ARG A 84 -4.93 -5.39 -4.99
C ARG A 84 -5.13 -4.99 -6.44
N GLY A 85 -5.77 -3.84 -6.69
CA GLY A 85 -5.92 -3.22 -8.02
C GLY A 85 -4.76 -2.31 -8.46
N ARG A 86 -3.63 -2.27 -7.73
CA ARG A 86 -2.42 -1.48 -8.06
C ARG A 86 -2.65 0.04 -8.25
N HIS A 87 -3.63 0.64 -7.55
CA HIS A 87 -3.90 2.07 -7.68
C HIS A 87 -2.93 2.96 -6.87
N ALA A 88 -2.24 3.89 -7.55
CA ALA A 88 -1.33 4.86 -6.94
C ALA A 88 -1.97 5.78 -5.89
N SER A 89 -3.27 6.04 -5.98
CA SER A 89 -4.00 6.87 -5.01
C SER A 89 -4.10 6.26 -3.61
N ALA A 90 -3.91 4.95 -3.47
CA ALA A 90 -4.02 4.27 -2.17
C ALA A 90 -2.79 4.47 -1.26
N ARG A 91 -1.68 4.97 -1.81
CA ARG A 91 -0.45 5.25 -1.06
C ARG A 91 -0.61 6.40 -0.07
N GLY A 92 -1.15 7.52 -0.53
CA GLY A 92 -1.33 8.72 0.30
C GLY A 92 -2.18 8.43 1.53
N LEU A 93 -3.28 7.70 1.34
CA LEU A 93 -4.15 7.33 2.46
C LEU A 93 -3.50 6.31 3.41
N SER A 94 -2.69 5.39 2.89
CA SER A 94 -2.01 4.40 3.74
C SER A 94 -0.92 5.03 4.62
N VAL A 95 -0.18 6.01 4.08
CA VAL A 95 0.80 6.79 4.87
C VAL A 95 0.09 7.66 5.89
N PHE A 96 -1.01 8.30 5.50
CA PHE A 96 -1.84 9.08 6.42
C PHE A 96 -2.37 8.22 7.58
N MET A 97 -2.81 6.99 7.31
CA MET A 97 -3.24 6.07 8.36
C MET A 97 -2.09 5.62 9.27
N GLY A 98 -0.88 5.44 8.73
CA GLY A 98 0.31 5.19 9.54
C GLY A 98 0.64 6.34 10.47
N LEU A 99 0.54 7.58 9.98
CA LEU A 99 0.72 8.80 10.78
C LEU A 99 -0.37 8.99 11.83
N LEU A 100 -1.60 8.57 11.55
CA LEU A 100 -2.72 8.61 12.52
C LEU A 100 -2.51 7.65 13.70
N TRP A 101 -1.75 6.57 13.52
CA TRP A 101 -1.42 5.66 14.62
C TRP A 101 -0.48 6.27 15.66
N LEU A 102 0.30 7.28 15.30
CA LEU A 102 1.23 7.98 16.18
C LEU A 102 0.52 8.68 17.36
N PRO A 103 -0.48 9.57 17.12
CA PRO A 103 -1.27 10.15 18.20
C PRO A 103 -2.09 9.10 18.95
N ILE A 104 -2.56 8.03 18.31
CA ILE A 104 -3.27 6.93 19.00
C ILE A 104 -2.36 6.25 20.02
N GLY A 105 -1.11 5.94 19.65
CA GLY A 105 -0.13 5.37 20.57
C GLY A 105 0.19 6.30 21.75
N TRP A 106 0.24 7.61 21.50
CA TRP A 106 0.40 8.61 22.56
C TRP A 106 -0.78 8.62 23.55
N PHE A 107 -2.02 8.55 23.06
CA PHE A 107 -3.20 8.44 23.93
C PHE A 107 -3.21 7.14 24.75
N LEU A 108 -2.82 6.01 24.15
CA LEU A 108 -2.66 4.74 24.87
C LEU A 108 -1.61 4.83 25.98
N HIS A 109 -0.53 5.57 25.73
CA HIS A 109 0.52 5.78 26.74
C HIS A 109 -0.02 6.59 27.92
N GLN A 110 -0.77 7.66 27.64
CA GLN A 110 -1.43 8.45 28.69
C GLN A 110 -2.46 7.65 29.49
N ALA A 111 -3.12 6.68 28.87
CA ALA A 111 -4.05 5.76 29.54
C ALA A 111 -3.33 4.69 30.41
N GLY A 112 -2.00 4.69 30.47
CA GLY A 112 -1.21 3.70 31.23
C GLY A 112 -1.06 2.35 30.53
N LEU A 113 -1.55 2.21 29.29
CA LEU A 113 -1.54 0.97 28.52
C LEU A 113 -0.25 0.85 27.69
N THR A 114 0.90 0.82 28.39
CA THR A 114 2.22 0.95 27.74
C THR A 114 2.54 -0.21 26.78
N ASP A 115 2.11 -1.43 27.09
CA ASP A 115 2.29 -2.59 26.19
C ASP A 115 1.57 -2.37 24.85
N TRP A 116 0.37 -1.80 24.89
CA TRP A 116 -0.42 -1.48 23.70
C TRP A 116 0.15 -0.30 22.92
N THR A 117 0.78 0.66 23.59
CA THR A 117 1.51 1.76 22.93
C THR A 117 2.66 1.23 22.06
N PHE A 118 3.44 0.26 22.56
CA PHE A 118 4.54 -0.30 21.78
C PHE A 118 4.02 -1.02 20.54
N VAL A 119 2.94 -1.79 20.67
CA VAL A 119 2.28 -2.46 19.52
C VAL A 119 1.79 -1.43 18.51
N ALA A 120 1.13 -0.37 18.97
CA ALA A 120 0.63 0.73 18.15
C ALA A 120 1.73 1.37 17.30
N TRP A 121 2.84 1.75 17.95
CA TRP A 121 3.98 2.36 17.27
C TRP A 121 4.72 1.40 16.36
N ALA A 122 4.89 0.14 16.77
CA ALA A 122 5.50 -0.88 15.93
C ALA A 122 4.72 -1.08 14.63
N ILE A 123 3.39 -1.11 14.70
CA ILE A 123 2.51 -1.18 13.53
C ILE A 123 2.67 0.06 12.65
N ALA A 124 2.64 1.26 13.23
CA ALA A 124 2.80 2.52 12.51
C ALA A 124 4.12 2.59 11.73
N VAL A 125 5.22 2.25 12.41
CA VAL A 125 6.56 2.26 11.83
C VAL A 125 6.67 1.18 10.75
N THR A 126 6.22 -0.04 11.02
CA THR A 126 6.27 -1.15 10.06
C THR A 126 5.50 -0.81 8.78
N GLN A 127 4.29 -0.27 8.92
CA GLN A 127 3.46 0.14 7.79
C GLN A 127 4.13 1.27 6.99
N THR A 128 4.68 2.28 7.67
CA THR A 128 5.38 3.40 7.03
C THR A 128 6.62 2.91 6.28
N VAL A 129 7.44 2.07 6.91
CA VAL A 129 8.65 1.50 6.29
C VAL A 129 8.29 0.67 5.06
N LEU A 130 7.31 -0.24 5.14
CA LEU A 130 6.87 -1.04 3.98
C LEU A 130 6.41 -0.17 2.80
N LEU A 131 5.76 0.97 3.06
CA LEU A 131 5.24 1.87 2.03
C LEU A 131 6.31 2.79 1.42
N VAL A 132 7.31 3.16 2.21
CA VAL A 132 8.42 4.05 1.79
C VAL A 132 9.49 3.28 1.00
N VAL A 133 9.66 1.98 1.26
CA VAL A 133 10.69 1.15 0.61
C VAL A 133 10.51 1.08 -0.92
N ALA A 134 11.62 1.21 -1.64
CA ALA A 134 11.75 1.41 -3.09
C ALA A 134 11.01 0.41 -4.02
N PRO A 135 10.97 -0.92 -3.77
CA PRO A 135 10.21 -1.86 -4.60
C PRO A 135 8.71 -1.53 -4.70
N THR A 136 8.14 -0.86 -3.70
CA THR A 136 6.76 -0.37 -3.76
C THR A 136 6.64 0.84 -4.70
N ARG A 137 7.71 1.59 -4.98
CA ARG A 137 7.74 2.71 -5.96
C ARG A 137 7.76 2.21 -7.40
N GLU A 138 8.60 1.22 -7.70
CA GLU A 138 8.69 0.60 -9.03
C GLU A 138 7.42 -0.15 -9.41
N ALA A 139 6.87 -0.97 -8.50
CA ALA A 139 5.65 -1.74 -8.79
C ALA A 139 4.38 -0.90 -9.00
N LEU A 140 4.44 0.40 -8.68
CA LEU A 140 3.35 1.36 -8.87
C LEU A 140 3.56 2.28 -10.08
N GLY A 141 4.56 2.01 -10.92
CA GLY A 141 4.77 2.74 -12.18
C GLY A 141 5.27 4.16 -11.99
N VAL A 142 5.81 4.50 -10.81
CA VAL A 142 6.51 5.77 -10.59
C VAL A 142 7.96 5.58 -11.03
N GLU A 143 8.15 5.14 -12.27
CA GLU A 143 9.40 5.44 -12.97
C GLU A 143 9.37 6.93 -13.22
N THR A 144 10.37 7.59 -12.67
CA THR A 144 10.71 8.98 -12.93
C THR A 144 11.01 9.10 -14.43
N ARG A 145 9.99 9.14 -15.29
CA ARG A 145 10.12 9.54 -16.69
C ARG A 145 10.50 11.01 -16.64
N LEU A 146 11.79 11.29 -16.50
CA LEU A 146 12.39 12.60 -16.71
C LEU A 146 12.07 13.01 -18.15
N PRO A 147 11.15 13.96 -18.38
CA PRO A 147 10.78 14.37 -19.72
C PRO A 147 11.67 15.54 -20.17
N MET A 148 13.01 15.41 -20.08
CA MET A 148 13.87 16.58 -20.32
C MET A 148 15.30 16.32 -20.82
N ALA A 149 15.61 15.12 -21.31
CA ALA A 149 16.95 14.84 -21.87
C ALA A 149 16.94 14.36 -23.32
N ALA A 150 15.77 14.29 -23.99
CA ALA A 150 15.65 13.74 -25.34
C ALA A 150 15.43 14.77 -26.46
N ASP A 151 15.23 16.06 -26.15
CA ASP A 151 14.91 17.10 -27.15
C ASP A 151 15.91 18.28 -27.17
N ILE A 152 17.15 18.09 -26.72
CA ILE A 152 18.21 19.12 -26.89
C ILE A 152 19.29 18.60 -27.86
N ASP A 153 18.84 18.12 -29.03
CA ASP A 153 19.71 17.82 -30.19
C ASP A 153 19.07 18.27 -31.52
N GLU A 154 18.14 19.24 -31.50
CA GLU A 154 17.81 20.00 -32.72
C GLU A 154 18.88 21.09 -32.91
N GLU A 155 20.03 20.68 -33.43
CA GLU A 155 21.02 21.56 -34.04
C GLU A 155 20.36 22.19 -35.29
N PRO A 156 20.15 23.52 -35.34
CA PRO A 156 19.53 24.16 -36.49
C PRO A 156 20.47 24.07 -37.68
N ASP A 157 20.08 23.24 -38.65
CA ASP A 157 20.72 23.04 -39.95
C ASP A 157 20.98 24.41 -40.59
N SER A 158 22.22 24.86 -40.51
CA SER A 158 22.66 26.12 -41.10
C SER A 158 22.77 25.92 -42.61
N GLU A 159 21.66 26.12 -43.32
CA GLU A 159 21.63 26.29 -44.77
C GLU A 159 22.58 27.42 -45.16
N THR A 160 23.75 27.04 -45.68
CA THR A 160 24.67 27.94 -46.35
C THR A 160 24.08 28.36 -47.70
N PRO A 161 23.87 29.66 -47.97
CA PRO A 161 23.42 30.10 -49.28
C PRO A 161 24.54 29.92 -50.30
N LYS A 162 24.28 29.11 -51.34
CA LYS A 162 25.11 29.06 -52.55
C LYS A 162 24.90 30.36 -53.32
N GLY A 163 26.01 31.05 -53.62
CA GLY A 163 26.06 32.27 -54.42
C GLY A 163 25.76 32.07 -55.90
#